data_AF-A0A3D4YET0-F1
#
_entry.id   AF-A0A3D4YET0-F1
#
_cell.length_a   1.000
_cell.length_b   1.000
_cell.length_c   1.000
_cell.angle_alpha   90.00
_cell.angle_beta   90.00
_cell.angle_gamma   90.00
#
_symmetry.space_group_name_H-M   'P 1'
#
loop_
_entity.id
_entity.type
_entity.pdbx_description
1 polymer ?
#
loop_
_entity_poly.entity_id
_entity_poly.type
_entity_poly.pdbx_seq_one_letter_code
_entity_poly.pdbx_strand_id
1 'polypeptide(L)'
;DLRLLLVVRTLPWRALPGAIANPYYVYLSEVMLQQTTVPTVISYFNRFITKWPTIEAFSRATLDEILLEWQGLGYYSRAKNLKLAIEKIIKENRFPQSHEALIHYPGIGDYTSKAIASICFDQPVLPVDGNVIRVFARIFNISTPLPALKKEIIIKAEQVGAGKRPGDFAQALMDLGSLICKPKNPKCDECPLMSLCDGYKNKTYQSLPVRLEKINKPMRYGTAYVIQNHGQIIIEKRSDKGLLANLWGVPTSGWNLFLKDEKKIGNAQDKERVKHVFTHFTLYLDIHYIKIFPCEVVKLKSNQKFVTLDEIQNYALPTLMKKIVQKLDL
;
A
#
# COMPACT_ATOMS: atom_id res chain seq x y z
N ASP A 1 -20.41 -10.37 22.89
CA ASP A 1 -20.36 -10.24 21.42
C ASP A 1 -19.88 -8.82 21.09
N LEU A 2 -18.65 -8.69 20.57
CA LEU A 2 -18.03 -7.39 20.26
C LEU A 2 -18.81 -6.55 19.25
N ARG A 3 -19.67 -7.19 18.45
CA ARG A 3 -20.42 -6.56 17.36
C ARG A 3 -21.63 -5.78 17.83
N LEU A 4 -22.26 -6.23 18.92
CA LEU A 4 -23.38 -5.51 19.55
C LEU A 4 -22.93 -4.20 20.20
N LEU A 5 -21.62 -4.02 20.34
CA LEU A 5 -21.02 -2.96 21.14
C LEU A 5 -20.26 -1.94 20.28
N LEU A 6 -20.24 -2.11 18.96
CA LEU A 6 -19.56 -1.22 18.02
C LEU A 6 -20.51 -0.82 16.88
N VAL A 7 -20.52 0.47 16.56
CA VAL A 7 -21.19 0.96 15.34
C VAL A 7 -20.44 0.40 14.13
N VAL A 8 -21.10 -0.48 13.36
CA VAL A 8 -20.54 -1.06 12.15
C VAL A 8 -20.37 0.03 11.10
N ARG A 9 -19.13 0.26 10.66
CA ARG A 9 -18.89 1.20 9.56
C ARG A 9 -19.45 0.67 8.25
N THR A 10 -20.21 1.50 7.57
CA THR A 10 -20.58 1.28 6.17
C THR A 10 -19.38 1.68 5.31
N LEU A 11 -18.78 0.72 4.62
CA LEU A 11 -17.65 0.93 3.71
C LEU A 11 -17.96 0.28 2.36
N PRO A 12 -17.50 0.84 1.22
CA PRO A 12 -17.89 0.35 -0.11
C PRO A 12 -17.58 -1.13 -0.39
N TRP A 13 -16.58 -1.70 0.29
CA TRP A 13 -16.15 -3.08 0.14
C TRP A 13 -16.73 -4.05 1.17
N ARG A 14 -17.51 -3.56 2.14
CA ARG A 14 -18.15 -4.41 3.15
C ARG A 14 -19.54 -4.81 2.68
N ALA A 15 -19.88 -6.08 2.91
CA ALA A 15 -21.27 -6.51 2.79
C ALA A 15 -22.15 -5.79 3.80
N LEU A 16 -23.39 -5.51 3.40
CA LEU A 16 -24.44 -5.08 4.31
C LEU A 16 -24.80 -6.22 5.28
N PRO A 17 -25.35 -5.92 6.47
CA PRO A 17 -25.82 -6.95 7.38
C PRO A 17 -26.76 -7.95 6.69
N GLY A 18 -26.44 -9.24 6.79
CA GLY A 18 -27.21 -10.32 6.16
C GLY A 18 -26.84 -10.63 4.70
N ALA A 19 -25.96 -9.86 4.07
CA ALA A 19 -25.43 -10.15 2.73
C ALA A 19 -24.10 -10.91 2.79
N ILE A 20 -23.83 -11.70 1.75
CA ILE A 20 -22.55 -12.38 1.56
C ILE A 20 -21.52 -11.38 1.02
N ALA A 21 -20.32 -11.37 1.61
CA ALA A 21 -19.23 -10.51 1.14
C ALA A 21 -18.72 -10.95 -0.24
N ASN A 22 -18.56 -9.99 -1.15
CA ASN A 22 -17.98 -10.25 -2.46
C ASN A 22 -16.45 -10.46 -2.33
N PRO A 23 -15.91 -11.66 -2.62
CA PRO A 23 -14.48 -11.95 -2.43
C PRO A 23 -13.55 -11.06 -3.25
N TYR A 24 -13.97 -10.63 -4.45
CA TYR A 24 -13.20 -9.70 -5.27
C TYR A 24 -13.07 -8.33 -4.59
N TYR A 25 -14.17 -7.82 -4.01
CA TYR A 25 -14.21 -6.50 -3.38
C TYR A 25 -13.41 -6.50 -2.08
N VAL A 26 -13.58 -7.54 -1.26
CA VAL A 26 -12.78 -7.73 -0.04
C VAL A 26 -11.30 -7.83 -0.40
N TYR A 27 -10.92 -8.69 -1.36
CA TYR A 27 -9.52 -8.83 -1.76
C TYR A 27 -8.91 -7.52 -2.25
N LEU A 28 -9.58 -6.82 -3.17
CA LEU A 28 -9.13 -5.52 -3.69
C LEU A 28 -8.92 -4.50 -2.57
N SER A 29 -9.89 -4.39 -1.65
CA SER A 29 -9.82 -3.45 -0.54
C SER A 29 -8.71 -3.80 0.46
N GLU A 30 -8.53 -5.07 0.81
CA GLU A 30 -7.48 -5.51 1.74
C GLU A 30 -6.10 -5.23 1.16
N VAL A 31 -5.90 -5.43 -0.15
CA VAL A 31 -4.65 -5.05 -0.83
C VAL A 31 -4.46 -3.53 -0.82
N MET A 32 -5.50 -2.74 -1.10
CA MET A 32 -5.42 -1.28 -1.06
C MET A 32 -5.13 -0.75 0.35
N LEU A 33 -5.69 -1.35 1.39
CA LEU A 33 -5.54 -0.93 2.80
C LEU A 33 -4.16 -1.25 3.39
N GLN A 34 -3.34 -2.08 2.74
CA GLN A 34 -1.96 -2.32 3.17
C GLN A 34 -1.19 -1.00 3.21
N GLN A 35 -0.87 -0.54 4.42
CA GLN A 35 -0.14 0.72 4.67
C GLN A 35 -0.80 1.97 4.05
N THR A 36 -2.13 1.94 3.86
CA THR A 36 -2.91 3.06 3.31
C THR A 36 -4.14 3.29 4.20
N THR A 37 -4.55 4.54 4.37
CA THR A 37 -5.69 4.87 5.27
C THR A 37 -7.04 4.61 4.60
N VAL A 38 -8.05 4.25 5.40
CA VAL A 38 -9.43 4.01 4.92
C VAL A 38 -9.97 5.19 4.09
N PRO A 39 -9.90 6.46 4.53
CA PRO A 39 -10.40 7.59 3.75
C PRO A 39 -9.76 7.70 2.35
N THR A 40 -8.45 7.46 2.26
CA THR A 40 -7.75 7.43 0.97
C THR A 40 -8.31 6.31 0.08
N VAL A 41 -8.42 5.09 0.63
CA VAL A 41 -8.84 3.90 -0.12
C VAL A 41 -10.27 4.01 -0.65
N ILE A 42 -11.21 4.66 0.06
CA ILE A 42 -12.60 4.83 -0.40
C ILE A 42 -12.67 5.39 -1.83
N SER A 43 -11.95 6.48 -2.10
CA SER A 43 -11.97 7.11 -3.42
C SER A 43 -11.38 6.20 -4.52
N TYR A 44 -10.29 5.50 -4.21
CA TYR A 44 -9.62 4.60 -5.16
C TYR A 44 -10.45 3.36 -5.42
N PHE A 45 -10.95 2.72 -4.37
CA PHE A 45 -11.79 1.54 -4.46
C PHE A 45 -12.98 1.81 -5.38
N ASN A 46 -13.71 2.90 -5.16
CA ASN A 46 -14.86 3.28 -5.98
C ASN A 46 -14.49 3.42 -7.46
N ARG A 47 -13.41 4.14 -7.81
CA ARG A 47 -12.96 4.24 -9.21
C ARG A 47 -12.62 2.88 -9.82
N PHE A 48 -11.94 2.01 -9.06
CA PHE A 48 -11.58 0.68 -9.52
C PHE A 48 -12.81 -0.19 -9.78
N ILE A 49 -13.79 -0.23 -8.87
CA ILE A 49 -14.99 -1.05 -9.08
C ILE A 49 -15.95 -0.46 -10.11
N THR A 50 -15.93 0.86 -10.34
CA THR A 50 -16.64 1.46 -11.47
C THR A 50 -16.04 1.02 -12.80
N LYS A 51 -14.71 1.00 -12.92
CA LYS A 51 -14.00 0.61 -14.16
C LYS A 51 -13.98 -0.90 -14.38
N TRP A 52 -13.78 -1.66 -13.30
CA TRP A 52 -13.68 -3.11 -13.28
C TRP A 52 -14.62 -3.68 -12.21
N PRO A 53 -15.93 -3.78 -12.51
CA PRO A 53 -16.93 -4.18 -11.52
C PRO A 53 -16.84 -5.65 -11.10
N THR A 54 -16.20 -6.50 -11.92
CA THR A 54 -16.01 -7.93 -11.64
C THR A 54 -14.55 -8.34 -11.74
N ILE A 55 -14.21 -9.49 -11.16
CA ILE A 55 -12.86 -10.05 -11.22
C ILE A 55 -12.44 -10.38 -12.67
N GLU A 56 -13.38 -10.78 -13.52
CA GLU A 56 -13.17 -11.02 -14.95
C GLU A 56 -12.95 -9.71 -15.72
N ALA A 57 -13.64 -8.63 -15.35
CA ALA A 57 -13.38 -7.31 -15.94
C ALA A 57 -11.99 -6.81 -15.56
N PHE A 58 -11.57 -7.00 -14.31
CA PHE A 58 -10.23 -6.65 -13.84
C PHE A 58 -9.14 -7.49 -14.52
N SER A 59 -9.35 -8.79 -14.71
CA SER A 59 -8.33 -9.68 -15.29
C SER A 59 -7.97 -9.32 -16.73
N ARG A 60 -8.93 -8.77 -17.49
CA ARG A 60 -8.72 -8.27 -18.86
C ARG A 60 -7.92 -6.97 -18.93
N ALA A 61 -7.81 -6.21 -17.83
CA ALA A 61 -7.07 -4.96 -17.80
C ALA A 61 -5.57 -5.19 -17.95
N THR A 62 -4.90 -4.34 -18.71
CA THR A 62 -3.44 -4.35 -18.82
C THR A 62 -2.80 -3.87 -17.51
N LEU A 63 -1.54 -4.24 -17.28
CA LEU A 63 -0.81 -3.76 -16.09
C LEU A 63 -0.67 -2.23 -16.09
N ASP A 64 -0.50 -1.61 -17.27
CA ASP A 64 -0.33 -0.16 -17.37
C ASP A 64 -1.62 0.59 -16.99
N GLU A 65 -2.79 0.10 -17.42
CA GLU A 65 -4.08 0.65 -16.98
C GLU A 65 -4.27 0.53 -15.46
N ILE A 66 -3.93 -0.63 -14.88
CA ILE A 66 -4.02 -0.84 -13.43
C ILE A 66 -3.08 0.10 -12.67
N LEU A 67 -1.83 0.24 -13.12
CA LEU A 67 -0.84 1.12 -12.48
C LEU A 67 -1.23 2.60 -12.59
N LEU A 68 -1.89 2.98 -13.69
CA LEU A 68 -2.41 4.33 -13.89
C LEU A 68 -3.51 4.64 -12.85
N GLU A 69 -4.48 3.74 -12.66
CA GLU A 69 -5.52 3.92 -11.64
C GLU A 69 -4.96 3.83 -10.21
N TRP A 70 -3.94 2.99 -9.99
CA TRP A 70 -3.26 2.82 -8.70
C TRP A 70 -2.35 4.01 -8.33
N GLN A 71 -2.08 4.90 -9.28
CA GLN A 71 -1.19 6.02 -9.12
C GLN A 71 -1.53 6.87 -7.90
N GLY A 72 -0.56 7.06 -7.00
CA GLY A 72 -0.72 7.81 -5.77
C GLY A 72 -1.03 6.96 -4.53
N LEU A 73 -1.47 5.70 -4.65
CA LEU A 73 -1.61 4.79 -3.51
C LEU A 73 -0.26 4.30 -2.95
N GLY A 74 0.81 4.39 -3.73
CA GLY A 74 2.12 3.86 -3.36
C GLY A 74 2.16 2.33 -3.32
N TYR A 75 3.35 1.77 -3.03
CA TYR A 75 3.59 0.32 -2.98
C TYR A 75 3.04 -0.44 -4.21
N TYR A 76 3.47 -0.04 -5.41
CA TYR A 76 2.94 -0.52 -6.69
C TYR A 76 3.13 -2.01 -6.96
N SER A 77 4.04 -2.67 -6.23
CA SER A 77 4.13 -4.13 -6.24
C SER A 77 2.83 -4.81 -5.80
N ARG A 78 2.02 -4.16 -4.97
CA ARG A 78 0.67 -4.62 -4.59
C ARG A 78 -0.23 -4.78 -5.80
N ALA A 79 -0.30 -3.76 -6.67
CA ALA A 79 -1.11 -3.78 -7.88
C ALA A 79 -0.63 -4.86 -8.86
N LYS A 80 0.69 -4.99 -9.04
CA LYS A 80 1.31 -6.03 -9.88
C LYS A 80 0.95 -7.43 -9.37
N ASN A 81 1.14 -7.68 -8.07
CA ASN A 81 0.86 -8.99 -7.48
C ASN A 81 -0.64 -9.30 -7.49
N LEU A 82 -1.50 -8.31 -7.26
CA LEU A 82 -2.96 -8.44 -7.37
C LEU A 82 -3.36 -8.91 -8.77
N LYS A 83 -2.81 -8.30 -9.83
CA LYS A 83 -3.04 -8.74 -11.22
C LYS A 83 -2.63 -10.20 -11.42
N LEU A 84 -1.40 -10.56 -11.03
CA LEU A 84 -0.89 -11.93 -11.18
C LEU A 84 -1.73 -12.95 -10.41
N ALA A 85 -2.19 -12.60 -9.20
CA ALA A 85 -3.07 -13.45 -8.41
C ALA A 85 -4.45 -13.62 -9.06
N ILE A 86 -5.06 -12.54 -9.54
CA ILE A 86 -6.36 -12.59 -10.21
C ILE A 86 -6.27 -13.39 -11.52
N GLU A 87 -5.23 -13.20 -12.32
CA GLU A 87 -5.01 -14.01 -13.53
C GLU A 87 -4.92 -15.51 -13.22
N LYS A 88 -4.23 -15.87 -12.13
CA LYS A 88 -4.16 -17.25 -11.65
C LYS A 88 -5.54 -17.77 -11.23
N ILE A 89 -6.31 -16.98 -10.47
CA ILE A 89 -7.68 -17.34 -10.04
C ILE A 89 -8.60 -17.58 -11.25
N ILE A 90 -8.56 -16.70 -12.25
CA ILE A 90 -9.36 -16.85 -13.48
C ILE A 90 -8.94 -18.09 -14.26
N LYS A 91 -7.63 -18.35 -14.38
CA LYS A 91 -7.11 -19.55 -15.06
C LYS A 91 -7.57 -20.84 -14.39
N GLU A 92 -7.65 -20.86 -13.07
CA GLU A 92 -8.10 -22.02 -12.29
C GLU A 92 -9.63 -22.13 -12.21
N ASN A 93 -10.37 -21.14 -12.75
CA ASN A 93 -11.83 -21.04 -12.75
C ASN A 93 -12.48 -21.25 -11.37
N ARG A 94 -11.76 -20.88 -10.30
CA ARG A 94 -12.21 -21.05 -8.92
C ARG A 94 -11.51 -20.07 -7.99
N PHE A 95 -12.29 -19.30 -7.23
CA PHE A 95 -11.74 -18.45 -6.19
C PHE A 95 -11.35 -19.30 -4.96
N PRO A 96 -10.10 -19.25 -4.47
CA PRO A 96 -9.66 -20.01 -3.30
C PRO A 96 -10.37 -19.53 -2.03
N GLN A 97 -10.92 -20.48 -1.25
CA GLN A 97 -11.83 -20.16 -0.13
C GLN A 97 -11.22 -20.35 1.26
N SER A 98 -10.01 -20.92 1.36
CA SER A 98 -9.34 -21.18 2.63
C SER A 98 -8.03 -20.41 2.75
N HIS A 99 -7.57 -20.19 3.97
CA HIS A 99 -6.27 -19.56 4.25
C HIS A 99 -5.12 -20.34 3.58
N GLU A 100 -5.15 -21.66 3.69
CA GLU A 100 -4.15 -22.59 3.15
C GLU A 100 -4.07 -22.51 1.62
N ALA A 101 -5.21 -22.31 0.94
CA ALA A 101 -5.22 -22.10 -0.50
C ALA A 101 -4.74 -20.70 -0.88
N LEU A 102 -5.26 -19.67 -0.20
CA LEU A 102 -5.03 -18.26 -0.50
C LEU A 102 -3.56 -17.84 -0.35
N ILE A 103 -2.84 -18.38 0.64
CA ILE A 103 -1.45 -17.99 0.93
C ILE A 103 -0.46 -18.30 -0.21
N HIS A 104 -0.84 -19.18 -1.15
CA HIS A 104 -0.02 -19.55 -2.30
C HIS A 104 -0.21 -18.65 -3.52
N TYR A 105 -0.98 -17.57 -3.41
CA TYR A 105 -1.19 -16.62 -4.51
C TYR A 105 -0.25 -15.40 -4.39
N PRO A 106 0.25 -14.86 -5.52
CA PRO A 106 1.16 -13.72 -5.52
C PRO A 106 0.64 -12.55 -4.68
N GLY A 107 1.46 -12.09 -3.71
CA GLY A 107 1.14 -10.94 -2.87
C GLY A 107 0.09 -11.18 -1.77
N ILE A 108 -0.45 -12.41 -1.66
CA ILE A 108 -1.34 -12.77 -0.55
C ILE A 108 -0.50 -13.32 0.59
N GLY A 109 -0.33 -12.53 1.65
CA GLY A 109 0.33 -12.97 2.88
C GLY A 109 -0.64 -13.56 3.91
N ASP A 110 -0.10 -13.94 5.08
CA ASP A 110 -0.87 -14.50 6.21
C ASP A 110 -2.07 -13.62 6.61
N TYR A 111 -1.86 -12.31 6.78
CA TYR A 111 -2.95 -11.38 7.10
C TYR A 111 -4.05 -11.37 6.04
N THR A 112 -3.70 -11.18 4.77
CA THR A 112 -4.67 -11.01 3.68
C THR A 112 -5.44 -12.30 3.39
N SER A 113 -4.76 -13.46 3.42
CA SER A 113 -5.42 -14.76 3.29
C SER A 113 -6.42 -15.00 4.42
N LYS A 114 -6.06 -14.74 5.68
CA LYS A 114 -6.98 -14.87 6.82
C LYS A 114 -8.13 -13.88 6.76
N ALA A 115 -7.88 -12.64 6.33
CA ALA A 115 -8.94 -11.64 6.15
C ALA A 115 -9.98 -12.08 5.12
N ILE A 116 -9.54 -12.50 3.92
CA ILE A 116 -10.47 -12.98 2.89
C ILE A 116 -11.20 -14.25 3.36
N ALA A 117 -10.46 -15.23 3.91
CA ALA A 117 -11.00 -16.50 4.36
C ALA A 117 -12.09 -16.32 5.44
N SER A 118 -11.83 -15.49 6.44
CA SER A 118 -12.79 -15.23 7.52
C SER A 118 -13.97 -14.39 7.05
N ILE A 119 -13.75 -13.31 6.29
CA ILE A 119 -14.80 -12.36 5.89
C ILE A 119 -15.72 -12.94 4.82
N CYS A 120 -15.17 -13.67 3.85
CA CYS A 120 -15.94 -14.13 2.69
C CYS A 120 -16.42 -15.56 2.81
N PHE A 121 -15.74 -16.39 3.61
CA PHE A 121 -15.94 -17.85 3.62
C PHE A 121 -16.08 -18.41 5.05
N ASP A 122 -16.28 -17.54 6.05
CA ASP A 122 -16.49 -17.89 7.46
C ASP A 122 -15.45 -18.86 8.04
N GLN A 123 -14.22 -18.84 7.50
CA GLN A 123 -13.13 -19.66 8.05
C GLN A 123 -12.75 -19.17 9.45
N PRO A 124 -12.53 -20.07 10.43
CA PRO A 124 -12.26 -19.74 11.83
C PRO A 124 -10.82 -19.26 12.05
N VAL A 125 -10.42 -18.23 11.32
CA VAL A 125 -9.08 -17.64 11.33
C VAL A 125 -9.16 -16.14 11.61
N LEU A 126 -8.20 -15.61 12.36
CA LEU A 126 -8.17 -14.18 12.70
C LEU A 126 -7.00 -13.48 11.99
N PRO A 127 -7.24 -12.53 11.09
CA PRO A 127 -6.17 -11.70 10.53
C PRO A 127 -5.55 -10.81 11.60
N VAL A 128 -4.22 -10.86 11.75
CA VAL A 128 -3.48 -10.10 12.77
C VAL A 128 -2.66 -8.98 12.12
N ASP A 129 -3.11 -7.73 12.26
CA ASP A 129 -2.39 -6.53 11.86
C ASP A 129 -1.85 -5.73 13.08
N GLY A 130 -1.30 -4.54 12.84
CA GLY A 130 -0.83 -3.65 13.90
C GLY A 130 -1.94 -3.12 14.81
N ASN A 131 -3.21 -3.12 14.37
CA ASN A 131 -4.35 -2.76 15.19
C ASN A 131 -4.70 -3.89 16.16
N VAL A 132 -4.81 -5.12 15.66
CA VAL A 132 -5.04 -6.32 16.46
C VAL A 132 -3.93 -6.53 17.48
N ILE A 133 -2.66 -6.41 17.07
CA ILE A 133 -1.51 -6.52 17.98
C ILE A 133 -1.63 -5.52 19.13
N ARG A 134 -1.97 -4.26 18.83
CA ARG A 134 -2.11 -3.23 19.87
C ARG A 134 -3.28 -3.52 20.80
N VAL A 135 -4.43 -3.91 20.26
CA VAL A 135 -5.61 -4.26 21.07
C VAL A 135 -5.28 -5.41 22.01
N PHE A 136 -4.68 -6.49 21.50
CA PHE A 136 -4.36 -7.66 22.30
C PHE A 136 -3.26 -7.37 23.32
N ALA A 137 -2.20 -6.65 22.94
CA ALA A 137 -1.16 -6.25 23.88
C ALA A 137 -1.73 -5.46 25.07
N ARG A 138 -2.70 -4.57 24.83
CA ARG A 138 -3.36 -3.79 25.88
C ARG A 138 -4.32 -4.63 26.71
N ILE A 139 -5.17 -5.45 26.08
CA ILE A 139 -6.14 -6.27 26.81
C ILE A 139 -5.45 -7.25 27.74
N PHE A 140 -4.39 -7.92 27.27
CA PHE A 140 -3.65 -8.91 28.04
C PHE A 140 -2.45 -8.33 28.80
N ASN A 141 -2.26 -7.00 28.78
CA ASN A 141 -1.16 -6.29 29.43
C ASN A 141 0.25 -6.88 29.13
N ILE A 142 0.52 -7.17 27.86
CA ILE A 142 1.77 -7.82 27.42
C ILE A 142 2.82 -6.76 27.09
N SER A 143 3.96 -6.81 27.80
CA SER A 143 5.08 -5.88 27.65
C SER A 143 6.21 -6.37 26.72
N THR A 144 6.11 -7.59 26.19
CA THR A 144 7.04 -8.12 25.19
C THR A 144 7.24 -7.08 24.06
N PRO A 145 8.48 -6.64 23.76
CA PRO A 145 8.71 -5.68 22.68
C PRO A 145 8.42 -6.25 21.30
N LEU A 146 7.99 -5.39 20.38
CA LEU A 146 8.01 -5.71 18.94
C LEU A 146 9.47 -5.82 18.44
N PRO A 147 9.82 -6.85 17.64
CA PRO A 147 8.90 -7.71 16.88
C PRO A 147 8.46 -9.01 17.57
N ALA A 148 9.08 -9.41 18.69
CA ALA A 148 8.82 -10.69 19.35
C ALA A 148 7.35 -10.88 19.76
N LEU A 149 6.70 -9.80 20.21
CA LEU A 149 5.28 -9.76 20.55
C LEU A 149 4.35 -10.35 19.47
N LYS A 150 4.70 -10.22 18.19
CA LYS A 150 3.83 -10.66 17.09
C LYS A 150 3.52 -12.16 17.19
N LYS A 151 4.51 -12.99 17.52
CA LYS A 151 4.34 -14.44 17.64
C LYS A 151 3.41 -14.80 18.80
N GLU A 152 3.56 -14.11 19.92
CA GLU A 152 2.72 -14.29 21.11
C GLU A 152 1.25 -13.92 20.83
N ILE A 153 1.01 -12.81 20.12
CA ILE A 153 -0.34 -12.40 19.74
C ILE A 153 -0.98 -13.38 18.76
N ILE A 154 -0.23 -13.93 17.80
CA ILE A 154 -0.78 -14.91 16.83
C ILE A 154 -1.34 -16.14 17.55
N ILE A 155 -0.62 -16.68 18.53
CA ILE A 155 -1.09 -17.84 19.32
C ILE A 155 -2.40 -17.51 20.06
N LYS A 156 -2.49 -16.31 20.66
CA LYS A 156 -3.73 -15.86 21.33
C LYS A 156 -4.87 -15.61 20.34
N ALA A 157 -4.55 -15.08 19.16
CA ALA A 157 -5.52 -14.82 18.09
C ALA A 157 -6.16 -16.11 17.58
N GLU A 158 -5.40 -17.21 17.48
CA GLU A 158 -5.91 -18.53 17.10
C GLU A 158 -6.95 -19.05 18.11
N GLN A 159 -6.70 -18.86 19.42
CA GLN A 159 -7.64 -19.28 20.47
C GLN A 159 -8.96 -18.51 20.43
N VAL A 160 -8.91 -17.22 20.09
CA VAL A 160 -10.10 -16.34 20.06
C VAL A 160 -10.83 -16.40 18.71
N GLY A 161 -10.10 -16.66 17.62
CA GLY A 161 -10.62 -16.68 16.25
C GLY A 161 -11.54 -17.87 15.93
N ALA A 162 -11.53 -18.92 16.74
CA ALA A 162 -12.34 -20.13 16.56
C ALA A 162 -13.83 -19.97 16.96
N GLY A 163 -14.30 -18.74 17.20
CA GLY A 163 -15.67 -18.43 17.60
C GLY A 163 -16.68 -18.44 16.44
N LYS A 164 -17.96 -18.20 16.77
CA LYS A 164 -19.04 -18.04 15.78
C LYS A 164 -18.85 -16.74 14.98
N ARG A 165 -19.10 -16.77 13.66
CA ARG A 165 -19.06 -15.62 12.74
C ARG A 165 -17.68 -14.92 12.73
N PRO A 166 -16.61 -15.62 12.30
CA PRO A 166 -15.23 -15.15 12.39
C PRO A 166 -14.97 -13.89 11.55
N GLY A 167 -15.63 -13.75 10.38
CA GLY A 167 -15.51 -12.57 9.52
C GLY A 167 -15.94 -11.28 10.21
N ASP A 168 -17.10 -11.30 10.86
CA ASP A 168 -17.59 -10.13 11.59
C ASP A 168 -16.72 -9.81 12.80
N PHE A 169 -16.25 -10.84 13.50
CA PHE A 169 -15.35 -10.65 14.64
C PHE A 169 -14.04 -10.00 14.21
N ALA A 170 -13.45 -10.45 13.10
CA ALA A 170 -12.26 -9.84 12.51
C ALA A 170 -12.49 -8.36 12.16
N GLN A 171 -13.59 -8.04 11.49
CA GLN A 171 -13.91 -6.65 11.12
C GLN A 171 -14.19 -5.76 12.35
N ALA A 172 -14.91 -6.28 13.34
CA ALA A 172 -15.16 -5.57 14.60
C ALA A 172 -13.86 -5.25 15.34
N LEU A 173 -12.91 -6.18 15.36
CA LEU A 173 -11.62 -5.98 16.00
C LEU A 173 -10.76 -4.95 15.25
N MET A 174 -10.80 -4.95 13.92
CA MET A 174 -10.18 -3.90 13.09
C MET A 174 -10.79 -2.51 13.36
N ASP A 175 -12.12 -2.44 13.49
CA ASP A 175 -12.84 -1.20 13.81
C ASP A 175 -12.50 -0.72 15.22
N LEU A 176 -12.51 -1.61 16.22
CA LEU A 176 -12.11 -1.30 17.59
C LEU A 176 -10.71 -0.70 17.63
N GLY A 177 -9.74 -1.35 16.98
CA GLY A 177 -8.36 -0.86 16.94
C GLY A 177 -8.24 0.50 16.25
N SER A 178 -8.95 0.72 15.15
CA SER A 178 -8.84 1.96 14.38
C SER A 178 -9.60 3.15 14.98
N LEU A 179 -10.78 2.93 15.58
CA LEU A 179 -11.69 4.00 16.02
C LEU A 179 -11.62 4.28 17.52
N ILE A 180 -11.33 3.28 18.35
CA ILE A 180 -11.43 3.39 19.81
C ILE A 180 -10.06 3.17 20.46
N CYS A 181 -9.49 1.99 20.30
CA CYS A 181 -8.19 1.61 20.85
C CYS A 181 -7.05 2.17 19.99
N LYS A 182 -7.02 3.49 19.80
CA LYS A 182 -6.06 4.21 18.96
C LYS A 182 -4.64 4.17 19.53
N PRO A 183 -3.59 4.33 18.69
CA PRO A 183 -2.21 4.36 19.18
C PRO A 183 -1.96 5.43 20.25
N LYS A 184 -2.47 6.65 20.02
CA LYS A 184 -2.45 7.77 20.97
C LYS A 184 -3.88 8.12 21.35
N ASN A 185 -4.08 8.57 22.59
CA ASN A 185 -5.37 9.01 23.14
C ASN A 185 -6.52 8.03 22.82
N PRO A 186 -6.41 6.74 23.21
CA PRO A 186 -7.50 5.80 23.01
C PRO A 186 -8.73 6.22 23.82
N LYS A 187 -9.92 5.98 23.25
CA LYS A 187 -11.22 6.29 23.87
C LYS A 187 -11.62 5.16 24.81
N CYS A 188 -10.89 4.99 25.92
CA CYS A 188 -11.11 3.87 26.85
C CYS A 188 -12.52 3.86 27.45
N ASP A 189 -13.09 5.03 27.74
CA ASP A 189 -14.44 5.16 28.30
C ASP A 189 -15.54 4.72 27.31
N GLU A 190 -15.27 4.79 26.01
CA GLU A 190 -16.15 4.30 24.94
C GLU A 190 -15.84 2.83 24.59
N CYS A 191 -14.83 2.21 25.20
CA CYS A 191 -14.32 0.91 24.80
C CYS A 191 -15.21 -0.22 25.36
N PRO A 192 -15.80 -1.06 24.49
CA PRO A 192 -16.67 -2.15 24.94
C PRO A 192 -15.92 -3.27 25.66
N LEU A 193 -14.58 -3.27 25.59
CA LEU A 193 -13.71 -4.23 26.27
C LEU A 193 -13.02 -3.64 27.50
N MET A 194 -13.42 -2.43 27.95
CA MET A 194 -12.74 -1.73 29.04
C MET A 194 -12.66 -2.58 30.32
N SER A 195 -13.75 -3.24 30.71
CA SER A 195 -13.80 -4.11 31.90
C SER A 195 -12.90 -5.34 31.82
N LEU A 196 -12.60 -5.79 30.59
CA LEU A 196 -11.75 -6.95 30.30
C LEU A 196 -10.28 -6.55 30.03
N CYS A 197 -9.97 -5.26 30.01
CA CYS A 197 -8.66 -4.77 29.59
C CYS A 197 -7.71 -4.62 30.78
N ASP A 198 -6.77 -5.54 30.94
CA ASP A 198 -5.82 -5.48 32.05
C ASP A 198 -4.84 -4.31 31.92
N GLY A 199 -4.49 -3.90 30.69
CA GLY A 199 -3.69 -2.71 30.47
C GLY A 199 -4.41 -1.42 30.88
N TYR A 200 -5.75 -1.39 30.85
CA TYR A 200 -6.54 -0.27 31.40
C TYR A 200 -6.53 -0.30 32.93
N LYS A 201 -6.84 -1.46 33.55
CA LYS A 201 -6.81 -1.64 35.01
C LYS A 201 -5.46 -1.27 35.62
N ASN A 202 -4.38 -1.68 34.95
CA ASN A 202 -3.00 -1.43 35.39
C ASN A 202 -2.42 -0.09 34.91
N LYS A 203 -3.20 0.73 34.18
CA LYS A 203 -2.77 2.03 33.62
C LYS A 203 -1.52 1.97 32.71
N THR A 204 -1.26 0.83 32.07
CA THR A 204 -0.12 0.61 31.16
C THR A 204 -0.47 0.78 29.68
N TYR A 205 -1.76 0.85 29.33
CA TYR A 205 -2.22 0.83 27.93
C TYR A 205 -1.57 1.90 27.02
N GLN A 206 -1.11 3.03 27.56
CA GLN A 206 -0.45 4.09 26.80
C GLN A 206 0.96 3.72 26.34
N SER A 207 1.69 2.90 27.10
CA SER A 207 3.03 2.43 26.74
C SER A 207 3.01 1.17 25.87
N LEU A 208 1.83 0.56 25.68
CA LEU A 208 1.67 -0.67 24.92
C LEU A 208 1.14 -0.43 23.48
N PRO A 209 1.66 -1.17 22.49
CA PRO A 209 2.74 -2.17 22.58
C PRO A 209 4.12 -1.52 22.71
N VAL A 210 5.03 -2.17 23.44
CA VAL A 210 6.44 -1.75 23.54
C VAL A 210 7.12 -1.91 22.19
N ARG A 211 7.91 -0.92 21.79
CA ARG A 211 8.66 -0.91 20.53
C ARG A 211 10.13 -0.72 20.82
N LEU A 212 10.96 -1.50 20.15
CA LEU A 212 12.40 -1.23 20.11
C LEU A 212 12.67 0.09 19.38
N GLU A 213 13.78 0.73 19.72
CA GLU A 213 14.23 1.95 19.06
C GLU A 213 14.40 1.74 17.55
N LYS A 214 14.03 2.76 16.78
CA LYS A 214 14.17 2.71 15.33
C LYS A 214 15.60 3.05 14.94
N ILE A 215 16.21 2.19 14.14
CA ILE A 215 17.46 2.49 13.44
C ILE A 215 17.21 3.64 12.44
N ASN A 216 18.16 4.57 12.35
CA ASN A 216 18.12 5.66 11.38
C ASN A 216 18.04 5.12 9.95
N LYS A 217 17.14 5.69 9.15
CA LYS A 217 16.99 5.30 7.75
C LYS A 217 18.17 5.84 6.95
N PRO A 218 18.79 5.03 6.06
CA PRO A 218 19.86 5.51 5.19
C PRO A 218 19.36 6.62 4.26
N MET A 219 20.30 7.46 3.80
CA MET A 219 20.07 8.43 2.75
C MET A 219 20.59 7.88 1.41
N ARG A 220 19.93 8.26 0.32
CA ARG A 220 20.37 7.98 -1.04
C ARG A 220 20.31 9.25 -1.88
N TYR A 221 21.17 9.29 -2.90
CA TYR A 221 21.37 10.43 -3.78
C TYR A 221 21.35 9.98 -5.24
N GLY A 222 20.94 10.87 -6.14
CA GLY A 222 21.02 10.67 -7.58
C GLY A 222 20.61 11.92 -8.35
N THR A 223 20.54 11.79 -9.66
CA THR A 223 20.22 12.89 -10.59
C THR A 223 18.97 12.55 -11.38
N ALA A 224 18.07 13.50 -11.58
CA ALA A 224 16.94 13.43 -12.50
C ALA A 224 17.20 14.31 -13.72
N TYR A 225 17.03 13.75 -14.92
CA TYR A 225 17.31 14.42 -16.18
C TYR A 225 16.02 14.82 -16.87
N VAL A 226 15.69 16.11 -16.82
CA VAL A 226 14.56 16.68 -17.56
C VAL A 226 15.06 17.09 -18.92
N ILE A 227 14.87 16.23 -19.91
CA ILE A 227 15.33 16.46 -21.28
C ILE A 227 14.14 16.97 -22.11
N GLN A 228 14.20 18.23 -22.53
CA GLN A 228 13.14 18.95 -23.25
C GLN A 228 13.45 19.05 -24.75
N ASN A 229 12.43 18.86 -25.59
CA ASN A 229 12.48 19.03 -27.04
C ASN A 229 11.14 19.59 -27.54
N HIS A 230 11.11 20.81 -28.05
CA HIS A 230 9.90 21.43 -28.67
C HIS A 230 8.59 21.22 -27.86
N GLY A 231 8.58 21.56 -26.56
CA GLY A 231 7.40 21.41 -25.69
C GLY A 231 7.13 19.99 -25.17
N GLN A 232 7.96 19.01 -25.57
CA GLN A 232 7.92 17.63 -25.08
C GLN A 232 9.06 17.34 -24.11
N ILE A 233 8.89 16.30 -23.30
CA ILE A 233 9.95 15.74 -22.46
C ILE A 233 10.16 14.26 -22.72
N ILE A 234 11.37 13.78 -22.45
CA ILE A 234 11.66 12.34 -22.42
C ILE A 234 11.18 11.75 -21.09
N ILE A 235 10.35 10.72 -21.17
CA ILE A 235 10.06 9.81 -20.06
C ILE A 235 10.63 8.42 -20.34
N GLU A 236 10.98 7.70 -19.27
CA GLU A 236 11.54 6.36 -19.30
C GLU A 236 10.70 5.42 -18.42
N LYS A 237 10.36 4.24 -18.95
CA LYS A 237 9.73 3.16 -18.19
C LYS A 237 10.80 2.39 -17.44
N ARG A 238 10.66 2.31 -16.12
CA ARG A 238 11.56 1.54 -15.25
C ARG A 238 11.39 0.05 -15.47
N SER A 239 12.44 -0.71 -15.17
CA SER A 239 12.44 -2.18 -15.19
C SER A 239 11.23 -2.78 -14.46
N ASP A 240 10.85 -3.98 -14.84
CA ASP A 240 9.80 -4.78 -14.20
C ASP A 240 10.16 -5.29 -12.79
N LYS A 241 11.41 -5.06 -12.35
CA LYS A 241 11.96 -5.44 -11.05
C LYS A 241 12.52 -4.22 -10.30
N GLY A 242 12.59 -4.35 -8.98
CA GLY A 242 13.17 -3.33 -8.11
C GLY A 242 12.21 -2.17 -7.78
N LEU A 243 12.79 -1.04 -7.40
CA LEU A 243 12.05 0.08 -6.84
C LEU A 243 11.32 0.87 -7.94
N LEU A 244 10.02 1.11 -7.72
CA LEU A 244 9.11 1.76 -8.66
C LEU A 244 9.01 1.01 -9.99
N ALA A 245 9.02 -0.32 -9.93
CA ALA A 245 8.98 -1.19 -11.11
C ALA A 245 7.77 -0.91 -12.01
N ASN A 246 7.99 -0.96 -13.33
CA ASN A 246 7.03 -0.67 -14.40
C ASN A 246 6.46 0.77 -14.45
N LEU A 247 6.88 1.66 -13.55
CA LEU A 247 6.41 3.05 -13.59
C LEU A 247 7.23 3.90 -14.56
N TRP A 248 6.59 4.96 -15.03
CA TRP A 248 7.20 5.98 -15.86
C TRP A 248 7.77 7.11 -15.00
N GLY A 249 8.76 7.80 -15.53
CA GLY A 249 9.34 8.99 -14.92
C GLY A 249 10.36 9.61 -15.84
N VAL A 250 10.88 10.78 -15.48
CA VAL A 250 12.07 11.30 -16.17
C VAL A 250 13.26 10.35 -15.95
N PRO A 251 14.18 10.22 -16.92
CA PRO A 251 15.39 9.42 -16.74
C PRO A 251 16.12 9.85 -15.47
N THR A 252 16.59 8.87 -14.69
CA THR A 252 17.42 9.15 -13.51
C THR A 252 18.71 8.35 -13.56
N SER A 253 19.71 8.84 -12.86
CA SER A 253 20.87 8.02 -12.55
C SER A 253 20.58 6.96 -11.49
N GLY A 254 21.60 6.16 -11.14
CA GLY A 254 21.52 5.20 -10.04
C GLY A 254 21.37 5.91 -8.69
N TRP A 255 20.66 5.29 -7.75
CA TRP A 255 20.43 5.87 -6.42
C TRP A 255 21.42 5.29 -5.41
N ASN A 256 22.48 6.05 -5.14
CA ASN A 256 23.65 5.59 -4.39
C ASN A 256 23.62 6.11 -2.94
N LEU A 257 24.36 5.45 -2.03
CA LEU A 257 24.46 5.86 -0.62
C LEU A 257 25.24 7.17 -0.43
N PHE A 258 26.12 7.48 -1.37
CA PHE A 258 26.94 8.70 -1.38
C PHE A 258 26.52 9.57 -2.56
N LEU A 259 26.62 10.89 -2.37
CA LEU A 259 26.60 11.84 -3.48
C LEU A 259 27.77 11.48 -4.40
N LYS A 260 27.46 11.13 -5.64
CA LYS A 260 28.46 11.10 -6.70
C LYS A 260 28.32 12.40 -7.46
N ASP A 261 29.42 13.10 -7.67
CA ASP A 261 29.48 14.17 -8.67
C ASP A 261 29.33 13.52 -10.04
N GLU A 262 28.10 13.45 -10.52
CA GLU A 262 27.84 13.04 -11.90
C GLU A 262 28.23 14.20 -12.81
N LYS A 263 29.12 13.93 -13.76
CA LYS A 263 29.50 14.92 -14.78
C LYS A 263 28.23 15.47 -15.43
N LYS A 264 28.11 16.79 -15.49
CA LYS A 264 27.04 17.46 -16.24
C LYS A 264 26.98 16.90 -17.65
N ILE A 265 25.78 16.50 -18.07
CA ILE A 265 25.54 16.01 -19.43
C ILE A 265 25.20 17.21 -20.30
N GLY A 266 26.03 17.47 -21.31
CA GLY A 266 25.77 18.52 -22.32
C GLY A 266 25.56 19.91 -21.73
N ASN A 267 24.46 20.57 -22.11
CA ASN A 267 24.07 21.93 -21.71
C ASN A 267 23.24 21.98 -20.40
N ALA A 268 23.36 20.96 -19.55
CA ALA A 268 22.56 20.85 -18.33
C ALA A 268 22.67 22.09 -17.43
N GLN A 269 21.51 22.68 -17.10
CA GLN A 269 21.40 23.71 -16.07
C GLN A 269 20.97 23.09 -14.74
N ASP A 270 21.75 23.35 -13.69
CA ASP A 270 21.40 22.96 -12.33
C ASP A 270 20.38 23.94 -11.80
N LYS A 271 19.27 23.42 -11.26
CA LYS A 271 18.26 24.33 -10.70
C LYS A 271 17.74 23.94 -9.34
N GLU A 272 17.65 22.65 -9.00
CA GLU A 272 16.94 22.28 -7.78
C GLU A 272 17.23 20.87 -7.27
N ARG A 273 17.11 20.70 -5.95
CA ARG A 273 17.14 19.41 -5.28
C ARG A 273 15.76 19.04 -4.75
N VAL A 274 15.28 17.85 -5.09
CA VAL A 274 14.03 17.28 -4.56
C VAL A 274 14.32 16.24 -3.50
N LYS A 275 13.72 16.41 -2.31
CA LYS A 275 13.71 15.41 -1.25
C LYS A 275 12.46 14.54 -1.33
N HIS A 276 12.62 13.22 -1.25
CA HIS A 276 11.52 12.27 -1.20
C HIS A 276 11.79 11.18 -0.15
N VAL A 277 10.79 10.89 0.69
CA VAL A 277 10.94 9.92 1.78
C VAL A 277 10.26 8.61 1.38
N PHE A 278 11.06 7.54 1.28
CA PHE A 278 10.56 6.17 1.22
C PHE A 278 10.51 5.56 2.62
N THR A 279 9.82 4.43 2.76
CA THR A 279 9.73 3.71 4.03
C THR A 279 11.09 3.25 4.52
N HIS A 280 12.00 2.86 3.63
CA HIS A 280 13.31 2.30 3.98
C HIS A 280 14.49 3.27 3.86
N PHE A 281 14.34 4.41 3.18
CA PHE A 281 15.41 5.38 2.99
C PHE A 281 14.85 6.76 2.59
N THR A 282 15.67 7.80 2.69
CA THR A 282 15.35 9.13 2.15
C THR A 282 16.16 9.36 0.87
N LEU A 283 15.51 9.78 -0.21
CA LEU A 283 16.13 10.10 -1.49
C LEU A 283 16.26 11.62 -1.66
N TYR A 284 17.42 12.05 -2.16
CA TYR A 284 17.64 13.39 -2.69
C TYR A 284 17.97 13.27 -4.19
N LEU A 285 17.24 14.00 -5.03
CA LEU A 285 17.50 14.07 -6.47
C LEU A 285 17.86 15.47 -6.88
N ASP A 286 19.03 15.65 -7.48
CA ASP A 286 19.38 16.88 -8.18
C ASP A 286 18.76 16.88 -9.57
N ILE A 287 18.10 17.96 -9.95
CA ILE A 287 17.38 18.07 -11.23
C ILE A 287 18.26 18.81 -12.23
N HIS A 288 18.60 18.12 -13.33
CA HIS A 288 19.32 18.68 -14.47
C HIS A 288 18.35 18.91 -15.63
N TYR A 289 18.25 20.16 -16.05
CA TYR A 289 17.43 20.56 -17.21
C TYR A 289 18.30 20.59 -18.45
N ILE A 290 17.93 19.82 -19.47
CA ILE A 290 18.66 19.67 -20.73
C ILE A 290 17.70 20.08 -21.85
N LYS A 291 18.09 21.05 -22.69
CA LYS A 291 17.33 21.42 -23.89
C LYS A 291 18.01 20.83 -25.11
N ILE A 292 17.28 20.02 -25.87
CA ILE A 292 17.75 19.47 -27.15
C ILE A 292 17.71 20.60 -28.18
N PHE A 293 18.83 20.85 -28.86
CA PHE A 293 18.87 21.82 -29.94
C PHE A 293 18.30 21.23 -31.24
N PRO A 294 17.71 22.03 -32.15
CA PRO A 294 17.03 21.53 -33.35
C PRO A 294 17.85 20.61 -34.25
N CYS A 295 19.18 20.73 -34.22
CA CYS A 295 20.11 19.94 -35.04
C CYS A 295 20.55 18.63 -34.38
N GLU A 296 20.16 18.37 -33.13
CA GLU A 296 20.59 17.19 -32.37
C GLU A 296 19.63 16.01 -32.58
N VAL A 297 20.17 14.89 -33.09
CA VAL A 297 19.42 13.64 -33.20
C VAL A 297 19.53 12.88 -31.88
N VAL A 298 18.41 12.76 -31.16
CA VAL A 298 18.35 11.97 -29.92
C VAL A 298 17.81 10.57 -30.20
N LYS A 299 18.68 9.57 -30.08
CA LYS A 299 18.28 8.16 -30.19
C LYS A 299 17.69 7.68 -28.87
N LEU A 300 16.39 7.49 -28.84
CA LEU A 300 15.67 6.95 -27.68
C LEU A 300 15.98 5.46 -27.48
N LYS A 301 16.04 5.04 -26.22
CA LYS A 301 15.99 3.62 -25.85
C LYS A 301 14.59 3.07 -26.09
N SER A 302 14.45 1.75 -26.20
CA SER A 302 13.16 1.07 -26.40
C SER A 302 12.14 1.33 -25.27
N ASN A 303 12.59 1.69 -24.08
CA ASN A 303 11.76 2.03 -22.93
C ASN A 303 11.58 3.55 -22.74
N GLN A 304 11.95 4.38 -23.70
CA GLN A 304 11.85 5.84 -23.64
C GLN A 304 10.88 6.39 -24.69
N LYS A 305 10.22 7.51 -24.38
CA LYS A 305 9.29 8.22 -25.29
C LYS A 305 9.34 9.72 -25.05
N PHE A 306 9.11 10.50 -26.12
CA PHE A 306 8.73 11.91 -25.99
C PHE A 306 7.25 11.99 -25.69
N VAL A 307 6.89 12.87 -24.74
CA VAL A 307 5.51 13.17 -24.37
C VAL A 307 5.35 14.65 -24.09
N THR A 308 4.19 15.21 -24.43
CA THR A 308 3.80 16.54 -23.93
C THR A 308 3.44 16.48 -22.44
N LEU A 309 3.32 17.65 -21.79
CA LEU A 309 2.79 17.71 -20.43
C LEU A 309 1.35 17.20 -20.34
N ASP A 310 0.55 17.37 -21.38
CA ASP A 310 -0.82 16.85 -21.41
C ASP A 310 -0.85 15.33 -21.60
N GLU A 311 0.04 14.77 -22.42
CA GLU A 311 0.12 13.33 -22.63
C GLU A 311 0.65 12.60 -21.39
N ILE A 312 1.48 13.26 -20.57
CA ILE A 312 2.12 12.62 -19.42
C ILE A 312 1.11 12.08 -18.39
N GLN A 313 -0.08 12.66 -18.33
CA GLN A 313 -1.13 12.24 -17.41
C GLN A 313 -1.67 10.84 -17.73
N ASN A 314 -1.45 10.35 -18.95
CA ASN A 314 -1.81 9.00 -19.39
C ASN A 314 -0.81 7.93 -18.94
N TYR A 315 0.28 8.32 -18.27
CA TYR A 315 1.31 7.43 -17.79
C TYR A 315 1.33 7.36 -16.26
N ALA A 316 1.55 6.17 -15.72
CA ALA A 316 1.65 5.97 -14.28
C ALA A 316 3.00 6.49 -13.74
N LEU A 317 2.98 7.70 -13.19
CA LEU A 317 4.10 8.36 -12.53
C LEU A 317 4.01 8.23 -11.01
N PRO A 318 5.10 7.84 -10.32
CA PRO A 318 5.16 7.91 -8.87
C PRO A 318 5.15 9.36 -8.41
N THR A 319 4.69 9.62 -7.18
CA THR A 319 4.61 10.98 -6.61
C THR A 319 5.94 11.75 -6.67
N LEU A 320 7.08 11.05 -6.56
CA LEU A 320 8.40 11.62 -6.77
C LEU A 320 8.56 12.27 -8.16
N MET A 321 8.18 11.57 -9.21
CA MET A 321 8.34 12.05 -10.59
C MET A 321 7.31 13.11 -10.93
N LYS A 322 6.09 13.01 -10.39
CA LYS A 322 5.10 14.08 -10.50
C LYS A 322 5.61 15.41 -9.94
N LYS A 323 6.28 15.37 -8.77
CA LYS A 323 6.89 16.58 -8.18
C LYS A 323 7.97 17.21 -9.05
N ILE A 324 8.64 16.42 -9.89
CA ILE A 324 9.67 16.93 -10.81
C ILE A 324 8.98 17.55 -12.03
N VAL A 325 8.02 16.84 -12.63
CA VAL A 325 7.32 17.30 -13.85
C VAL A 325 6.42 18.51 -13.59
N GLN A 326 5.77 18.61 -12.43
CA GLN A 326 4.91 19.75 -12.10
C GLN A 326 5.66 21.07 -11.93
N LYS A 327 6.99 21.03 -11.84
CA LYS A 327 7.83 22.23 -11.75
C LYS A 327 8.33 22.71 -13.12
N LEU A 328 7.93 22.03 -14.18
CA LEU A 328 8.27 22.42 -15.54
C LEU A 328 7.31 23.52 -15.99
N ASP A 329 7.80 24.74 -16.11
CA ASP A 329 7.18 25.74 -16.98
C ASP A 329 7.62 25.40 -18.41
N LEU A 330 6.76 24.71 -19.16
CA LEU A 330 7.01 24.29 -20.55
C LEU A 330 6.21 25.14 -21.54
#